data_AF-A0A060Y6J7-F1
#
_entry.id   AF-A0A060Y6J7-F1
#
_cell.length_a   1.000
_cell.length_b   1.000
_cell.length_c   1.000
_cell.angle_alpha   90.00
_cell.angle_beta   90.00
_cell.angle_gamma   90.00
#
_symmetry.space_group_name_H-M   'P 1'
#
loop_
_entity.id
_entity.type
_entity.pdbx_description
1 polymer ?
#
loop_
_entity_poly.entity_id
_entity_poly.type
_entity_poly.pdbx_seq_one_letter_code
_entity_poly.pdbx_strand_id
1 'polypeptide(L)'
;MDHGIVSWENLSAVFIKKIANFVNAKVLDASIQQVSLAILESMVLSSSSLFQQVKQEVTLERLLSHLQVTNQQIQTKAMALLMALLQTAGDADRQELFAFLGMKNLRQYIYKNIIHSKYSTVLNLCLMVCCDPQNIIHSSASVGDEMAHYLYVLQSVTLNHLEPRMRMPLDSYNQDQREILHGLRQAAFETESENSLSHERRRSLCAKEFKKLGFSNNSNPGQDLLRAPPGLLALDTMAYFASRYPDAYSRFVLENSSREDKHECPFARSSIQLTLILCEILRIGEPPSETGSNYHPIFFSQDRLLEELFCVCIQLINKTWKEMRATQEDFDKVTQPVLPIIHLSVSHSNFFSHSFPISNFHL
;
A
#
# COMPACT_ATOMS: atom_id res chain seq x y z
N MET A 1 1.14 -29.33 23.95
CA MET A 1 1.41 -27.91 23.69
C MET A 1 0.14 -27.24 23.19
N ASP A 2 -0.50 -27.75 22.13
CA ASP A 2 -1.74 -27.19 21.55
C ASP A 2 -2.94 -27.14 22.50
N HIS A 3 -3.02 -28.06 23.47
CA HIS A 3 -4.04 -28.02 24.54
C HIS A 3 -3.76 -26.96 25.64
N GLY A 4 -2.68 -26.18 25.53
CA GLY A 4 -2.29 -25.16 26.52
C GLY A 4 -1.77 -25.71 27.86
N ILE A 5 -1.69 -27.04 28.02
CA ILE A 5 -1.31 -27.70 29.28
C ILE A 5 0.19 -27.56 29.58
N VAL A 6 1.02 -27.47 28.54
CA VAL A 6 2.49 -27.39 28.65
C VAL A 6 2.95 -26.13 27.95
N SER A 7 3.74 -25.31 28.64
CA SER A 7 4.34 -24.09 28.09
C SER A 7 5.38 -24.41 27.02
N TRP A 8 5.34 -23.65 25.92
CA TRP A 8 6.34 -23.68 24.84
C TRP A 8 7.73 -23.23 25.32
N GLU A 9 7.81 -22.43 26.38
CA GLU A 9 9.09 -21.95 26.95
C GLU A 9 9.94 -23.05 27.59
N ASN A 10 9.34 -24.22 27.85
CA ASN A 10 10.05 -25.38 28.37
C ASN A 10 10.90 -26.10 27.30
N LEU A 11 10.81 -25.69 26.03
CA LEU A 11 11.56 -26.28 24.94
C LEU A 11 13.01 -25.80 24.94
N SER A 12 13.94 -26.74 24.79
CA SER A 12 15.36 -26.41 24.75
C SER A 12 15.76 -25.76 23.43
N ALA A 13 16.73 -24.84 23.48
CA ALA A 13 17.31 -24.23 22.27
C ALA A 13 17.85 -25.29 21.28
N VAL A 14 18.36 -26.42 21.79
CA VAL A 14 18.81 -27.55 20.97
C VAL A 14 17.67 -28.17 20.17
N PHE A 15 16.49 -28.32 20.79
CA PHE A 15 15.30 -28.81 20.10
C PHE A 15 14.85 -27.82 19.03
N ILE A 16 14.76 -26.54 19.37
CA ILE A 16 14.34 -25.47 18.44
C ILE A 16 15.25 -25.42 17.22
N LYS A 17 16.58 -25.43 17.44
CA LYS A 17 17.58 -25.49 16.37
C LYS A 17 17.40 -26.73 15.48
N LYS A 18 17.09 -27.88 16.06
CA LYS A 18 16.83 -29.11 15.30
C LYS A 18 15.59 -28.98 14.40
N ILE A 19 14.50 -28.40 14.91
CA ILE A 19 13.29 -28.15 14.10
C ILE A 19 13.57 -27.11 13.02
N ALA A 20 14.27 -26.02 13.33
CA ALA A 20 14.67 -25.02 12.34
C ALA A 20 15.56 -25.62 11.23
N ASN A 21 16.46 -26.55 11.57
CA ASN A 21 17.27 -27.26 10.60
C ASN A 21 16.44 -28.10 9.61
N PHE A 22 15.32 -28.69 10.04
CA PHE A 22 14.42 -29.40 9.13
C PHE A 22 13.76 -28.45 8.12
N VAL A 23 13.45 -27.22 8.51
CA VAL A 23 12.97 -26.19 7.59
C VAL A 23 14.09 -25.72 6.66
N ASN A 24 15.29 -25.47 7.20
CA ASN A 24 16.46 -25.04 6.42
C ASN A 24 16.97 -26.10 5.42
N ALA A 25 16.69 -27.38 5.65
CA ALA A 25 17.12 -28.47 4.78
C ALA A 25 16.50 -28.36 3.37
N LYS A 26 17.34 -28.52 2.33
CA LYS A 26 16.93 -28.46 0.91
C LYS A 26 16.09 -29.67 0.49
N VAL A 27 16.47 -30.86 0.95
CA VAL A 27 15.80 -32.13 0.64
C VAL A 27 15.41 -32.76 1.96
N LEU A 28 14.11 -32.77 2.23
CA LEU A 28 13.52 -33.45 3.38
C LEU A 28 12.13 -33.92 2.99
N ASP A 29 11.61 -34.89 3.73
CA ASP A 29 10.23 -35.34 3.57
C ASP A 29 9.24 -34.19 3.81
N ALA A 30 8.23 -34.11 2.95
CA ALA A 30 7.24 -33.04 2.97
C ALA A 30 6.44 -33.01 4.28
N SER A 31 6.12 -34.16 4.86
CA SER A 31 5.38 -34.23 6.13
C SER A 31 6.20 -33.67 7.29
N ILE A 32 7.50 -33.96 7.32
CA ILE A 32 8.42 -33.44 8.34
C ILE A 32 8.55 -31.92 8.22
N GLN A 33 8.66 -31.41 6.99
CA GLN A 33 8.73 -29.96 6.76
C GLN A 33 7.45 -29.24 7.19
N GLN A 34 6.27 -29.80 6.85
CA GLN A 34 4.98 -29.24 7.25
C GLN A 34 4.83 -29.16 8.77
N VAL A 35 5.13 -30.26 9.48
CA VAL A 35 5.06 -30.30 10.95
C VAL A 35 6.07 -29.34 11.57
N SER A 36 7.29 -29.28 11.02
CA SER A 36 8.32 -28.35 11.52
C SER A 36 7.90 -26.89 11.37
N LEU A 37 7.30 -26.51 10.23
CA LEU A 37 6.77 -25.17 10.01
C LEU A 37 5.65 -24.82 11.00
N ALA A 38 4.70 -25.73 11.23
CA ALA A 38 3.58 -25.53 12.16
C ALA A 38 4.03 -25.42 13.63
N ILE A 39 5.04 -26.21 14.03
CA ILE A 39 5.65 -26.11 15.37
C ILE A 39 6.30 -24.74 15.56
N LEU A 40 7.07 -24.27 14.58
CA LEU A 40 7.75 -22.98 14.66
C LEU A 40 6.76 -21.81 14.67
N GLU A 41 5.67 -21.90 13.89
CA GLU A 41 4.57 -20.93 13.91
C GLU A 41 4.00 -20.80 15.32
N SER A 42 3.65 -21.94 15.93
CA SER A 42 3.09 -21.98 17.29
C SER A 42 4.06 -21.41 18.34
N MET A 43 5.37 -21.69 18.20
CA MET A 43 6.41 -21.11 19.06
C MET A 43 6.47 -19.58 18.94
N VAL A 44 6.46 -19.06 17.70
CA VAL A 44 6.53 -17.61 17.43
C VAL A 44 5.32 -16.87 18.01
N LEU A 45 4.13 -17.46 17.91
CA LEU A 45 2.90 -16.87 18.47
C LEU A 45 2.83 -16.96 20.00
N SER A 46 3.62 -17.84 20.62
CA SER A 46 3.54 -18.10 22.06
C SER A 46 4.36 -17.14 22.91
N SER A 47 5.56 -16.73 22.47
CA SER A 47 6.39 -15.81 23.25
C SER A 47 7.41 -15.01 22.42
N SER A 48 7.78 -13.83 22.90
CA SER A 48 8.77 -12.96 22.26
C SER A 48 10.20 -13.54 22.30
N SER A 49 10.52 -14.32 23.33
CA SER A 49 11.81 -15.01 23.45
C SER A 49 11.97 -16.10 22.38
N LEU A 50 10.92 -16.89 22.15
CA LEU A 50 10.88 -17.90 21.09
C LEU A 50 10.87 -17.26 19.70
N PHE A 51 10.16 -16.15 19.51
CA PHE A 51 10.23 -15.36 18.28
C PHE A 51 11.68 -15.01 17.90
N GLN A 52 12.46 -14.47 18.84
CA GLN A 52 13.86 -14.11 18.58
C GLN A 52 14.72 -15.33 18.22
N GLN A 53 14.52 -16.46 18.89
CA GLN A 53 15.25 -17.70 18.58
C GLN A 53 14.88 -18.26 17.20
N VAL A 54 13.59 -18.28 16.86
CA VAL A 54 13.13 -18.74 15.54
C VAL A 54 13.61 -17.81 14.43
N LYS A 55 13.56 -16.48 14.63
CA LYS A 55 14.09 -15.48 13.69
C LYS A 55 15.59 -15.69 13.42
N GLN A 56 16.38 -16.05 14.43
CA GLN A 56 17.81 -16.30 14.28
C GLN A 56 18.13 -17.63 13.58
N GLU A 57 17.36 -18.68 13.84
CA GLU A 57 17.65 -20.02 13.33
C GLU A 57 17.02 -20.30 11.95
N VAL A 58 15.88 -19.70 11.62
CA VAL A 58 15.20 -19.89 10.33
C VAL A 58 15.63 -18.81 9.35
N THR A 59 16.26 -19.23 8.25
CA THR A 59 16.66 -18.28 7.21
C THR A 59 15.44 -17.82 6.40
N LEU A 60 15.22 -16.51 6.31
CA LEU A 60 14.10 -15.95 5.56
C LEU A 60 14.15 -16.35 4.07
N GLU A 61 15.36 -16.48 3.50
CA GLU A 61 15.54 -16.99 2.14
C GLU A 61 14.99 -18.40 1.95
N ARG A 62 15.23 -19.30 2.92
CA ARG A 62 14.65 -20.64 2.85
C ARG A 62 13.13 -20.60 3.01
N LEU A 63 12.62 -19.80 3.96
CA LEU A 63 11.17 -19.66 4.14
C LEU A 63 10.49 -19.23 2.83
N LEU A 64 11.09 -18.28 2.10
CA LEU A 64 10.60 -17.89 0.78
C LEU A 64 10.69 -19.00 -0.25
N SER A 65 11.76 -19.81 -0.24
CA SER A 65 11.85 -20.96 -1.15
C SER A 65 10.76 -22.03 -0.90
N HIS A 66 10.24 -22.13 0.33
CA HIS A 66 9.09 -23.00 0.65
C HIS A 66 7.77 -22.44 0.12
N LEU A 67 7.66 -21.13 -0.09
CA LEU A 67 6.52 -20.55 -0.82
C LEU A 67 6.60 -20.90 -2.31
N GLN A 68 7.80 -21.18 -2.83
CA GLN A 68 8.07 -21.48 -4.25
C GLN A 68 7.84 -22.94 -4.67
N VAL A 69 7.61 -23.86 -3.73
CA VAL A 69 7.35 -25.27 -4.06
C VAL A 69 5.94 -25.47 -4.58
N THR A 70 5.69 -26.56 -5.32
CA THR A 70 4.36 -26.90 -5.86
C THR A 70 3.39 -27.43 -4.79
N ASN A 71 3.90 -27.90 -3.65
CA ASN A 71 3.11 -28.46 -2.57
C ASN A 71 2.34 -27.37 -1.79
N GLN A 72 1.02 -27.30 -1.99
CA GLN A 72 0.16 -26.27 -1.39
C GLN A 72 0.14 -26.29 0.15
N GLN A 73 0.28 -27.45 0.77
CA GLN A 73 0.31 -27.54 2.24
C GLN A 73 1.61 -26.93 2.80
N ILE A 74 2.75 -27.17 2.14
CA ILE A 74 4.03 -26.53 2.52
C ILE A 74 3.93 -25.01 2.33
N GLN A 75 3.38 -24.55 1.19
CA GLN A 75 3.17 -23.13 0.94
C GLN A 75 2.31 -22.49 2.04
N THR A 76 1.23 -23.15 2.44
CA THR A 76 0.30 -22.67 3.47
C THR A 76 0.99 -22.56 4.83
N LYS A 77 1.72 -23.60 5.26
CA LYS A 77 2.46 -23.56 6.54
C LYS A 77 3.65 -22.60 6.52
N ALA A 78 4.30 -22.42 5.39
CA ALA A 78 5.36 -21.42 5.23
C ALA A 78 4.78 -19.99 5.30
N MET A 79 3.61 -19.77 4.68
CA MET A 79 2.91 -18.50 4.75
C MET A 79 2.44 -18.20 6.17
N ALA A 80 1.91 -19.21 6.88
CA ALA A 80 1.49 -19.12 8.28
C ALA A 80 2.63 -18.67 9.20
N LEU A 81 3.80 -19.33 9.10
CA LEU A 81 5.00 -18.94 9.84
C LEU A 81 5.46 -17.51 9.47
N LEU A 82 5.41 -17.13 8.20
CA LEU A 82 5.74 -15.76 7.77
C LEU A 82 4.79 -14.73 8.39
N MET A 83 3.48 -15.03 8.44
CA MET A 83 2.49 -14.14 9.06
C MET A 83 2.74 -14.02 10.55
N ALA A 84 2.98 -15.13 11.25
CA ALA A 84 3.32 -15.13 12.67
C ALA A 84 4.56 -14.27 12.95
N LEU A 85 5.62 -14.39 12.13
CA LEU A 85 6.81 -13.54 12.27
C LEU A 85 6.49 -12.05 12.09
N LEU A 86 5.69 -11.69 11.09
CA LEU A 86 5.33 -10.29 10.81
C LEU A 86 4.42 -9.68 11.90
N GLN A 87 3.50 -10.48 12.44
CA GLN A 87 2.56 -10.05 13.48
C GLN A 87 3.24 -9.92 14.85
N THR A 88 4.13 -10.84 15.21
CA THR A 88 4.83 -10.82 16.51
C THR A 88 6.01 -9.85 16.53
N ALA A 89 6.62 -9.54 15.37
CA ALA A 89 7.76 -8.62 15.29
C ALA A 89 7.42 -7.21 15.82
N GLY A 90 8.34 -6.61 16.58
CA GLY A 90 8.31 -5.18 16.90
C GLY A 90 8.65 -4.32 15.68
N ASP A 91 8.50 -3.00 15.77
CA ASP A 91 8.58 -2.11 14.59
C ASP A 91 9.92 -2.18 13.84
N ALA A 92 11.04 -2.22 14.55
CA ALA A 92 12.37 -2.34 13.94
C ALA A 92 12.56 -3.68 13.21
N ASP A 93 12.20 -4.79 13.86
CA ASP A 93 12.26 -6.13 13.28
C ASP A 93 11.33 -6.25 12.06
N ARG A 94 10.13 -5.66 12.14
CA ARG A 94 9.14 -5.69 11.07
C ARG A 94 9.61 -4.89 9.84
N GLN A 95 10.28 -3.76 10.03
CA GLN A 95 10.91 -2.98 8.95
C GLN A 95 11.98 -3.79 8.22
N GLU A 96 12.85 -4.50 8.97
CA GLU A 96 13.88 -5.37 8.39
C GLU A 96 13.26 -6.51 7.57
N LEU A 97 12.22 -7.17 8.11
CA LEU A 97 11.47 -8.21 7.40
C LEU A 97 10.87 -7.67 6.10
N PHE A 98 10.18 -6.52 6.13
CA PHE A 98 9.60 -5.93 4.92
C PHE A 98 10.64 -5.53 3.89
N ALA A 99 11.78 -4.97 4.31
CA ALA A 99 12.88 -4.66 3.40
C ALA A 99 13.37 -5.91 2.66
N PHE A 100 13.56 -7.03 3.37
CA PHE A 100 13.95 -8.29 2.76
C PHE A 100 12.88 -8.86 1.82
N LEU A 101 11.60 -8.84 2.23
CA LEU A 101 10.48 -9.31 1.42
C LEU A 101 10.33 -8.51 0.11
N GLY A 102 10.55 -7.19 0.18
CA GLY A 102 10.60 -6.30 -0.97
C GLY A 102 11.74 -6.66 -1.92
N MET A 103 12.96 -6.84 -1.40
CA MET A 103 14.13 -7.22 -2.21
C MET A 103 13.95 -8.55 -2.97
N LYS A 104 13.23 -9.51 -2.39
CA LYS A 104 13.01 -10.83 -2.98
C LYS A 104 11.77 -10.89 -3.89
N ASN A 105 11.12 -9.74 -4.18
CA ASN A 105 9.93 -9.64 -5.03
C ASN A 105 8.80 -10.60 -4.60
N LEU A 106 8.61 -10.81 -3.29
CA LEU A 106 7.63 -11.78 -2.79
C LEU A 106 6.22 -11.49 -3.31
N ARG A 107 5.82 -10.20 -3.40
CA ARG A 107 4.53 -9.79 -3.95
C ARG A 107 4.32 -10.32 -5.37
N GLN A 108 5.31 -10.15 -6.25
CA GLN A 108 5.22 -10.62 -7.63
C GLN A 108 5.18 -12.15 -7.71
N TYR A 109 5.88 -12.85 -6.82
CA TYR A 109 5.79 -14.31 -6.72
C TYR A 109 4.38 -14.76 -6.29
N ILE A 110 3.82 -14.18 -5.22
CA ILE A 110 2.47 -14.44 -4.75
C ILE A 110 1.46 -14.16 -5.87
N TYR A 111 1.60 -13.02 -6.54
CA TYR A 111 0.76 -12.66 -7.66
C TYR A 111 0.85 -13.68 -8.79
N LYS A 112 2.03 -14.10 -9.24
CA LYS A 112 2.17 -15.02 -10.37
C LYS A 112 1.76 -16.46 -10.05
N ASN A 113 2.17 -16.98 -8.90
CA ASN A 113 2.12 -18.42 -8.62
C ASN A 113 0.98 -18.84 -7.71
N ILE A 114 0.52 -17.96 -6.81
CA ILE A 114 -0.57 -18.25 -5.89
C ILE A 114 -1.89 -17.69 -6.44
N ILE A 115 -1.86 -16.46 -6.91
CA ILE A 115 -3.02 -15.72 -7.42
C ILE A 115 -3.23 -16.08 -8.91
N HIS A 116 -2.41 -15.57 -9.81
CA HIS A 116 -2.59 -15.60 -11.28
C HIS A 116 -2.60 -17.00 -11.89
N SER A 117 -1.75 -17.92 -11.41
CA SER A 117 -1.76 -19.34 -11.81
C SER A 117 -3.16 -19.96 -11.78
N LYS A 118 -4.01 -19.50 -10.85
CA LYS A 118 -5.35 -20.04 -10.66
C LYS A 118 -6.46 -19.17 -11.26
N TYR A 119 -6.25 -17.86 -11.39
CA TYR A 119 -7.16 -17.01 -12.18
C TYR A 119 -7.05 -17.28 -13.70
N SER A 120 -5.90 -17.74 -14.23
CA SER A 120 -5.73 -18.07 -15.65
C SER A 120 -6.58 -19.27 -16.10
N THR A 121 -6.88 -20.21 -15.20
CA THR A 121 -7.73 -21.38 -15.51
C THR A 121 -9.22 -21.02 -15.45
N VAL A 122 -9.59 -20.13 -14.54
CA VAL A 122 -10.97 -19.62 -14.40
C VAL A 122 -11.31 -18.62 -15.52
N LEU A 123 -10.35 -17.79 -15.96
CA LEU A 123 -10.56 -16.86 -17.07
C LEU A 123 -10.84 -17.58 -18.40
N ASN A 124 -10.20 -18.74 -18.63
CA ASN A 124 -10.48 -19.57 -19.81
C ASN A 124 -11.87 -20.24 -19.78
N LEU A 125 -12.46 -20.41 -18.59
CA LEU A 125 -13.86 -20.86 -18.47
C LEU A 125 -14.85 -19.68 -18.53
N CYS A 126 -14.50 -18.54 -17.92
CA CYS A 126 -15.37 -17.37 -17.77
C CYS A 126 -15.46 -16.53 -19.07
N LEU A 127 -14.43 -16.52 -19.92
CA LEU A 127 -14.52 -15.96 -21.28
C LEU A 127 -15.48 -16.74 -22.19
N MET A 128 -15.95 -17.93 -21.77
CA MET A 128 -16.90 -18.74 -22.54
C MET A 128 -18.36 -18.52 -22.14
N VAL A 129 -18.67 -17.77 -21.07
CA VAL A 129 -20.05 -17.59 -20.60
C VAL A 129 -20.30 -16.12 -20.25
N CYS A 130 -20.76 -15.39 -21.27
CA CYS A 130 -21.68 -14.27 -21.25
C CYS A 130 -21.99 -13.56 -19.91
N CYS A 131 -21.80 -12.23 -19.92
CA CYS A 131 -22.77 -11.23 -19.43
C CYS A 131 -23.47 -11.48 -18.08
N ASP A 132 -22.91 -10.97 -16.97
CA ASP A 132 -23.68 -10.21 -15.95
C ASP A 132 -22.73 -9.51 -14.94
N PRO A 133 -22.78 -8.18 -14.74
CA PRO A 133 -21.91 -7.48 -13.77
C PRO A 133 -22.30 -7.72 -12.30
N GLN A 134 -23.44 -8.35 -12.02
CA GLN A 134 -23.97 -8.48 -10.65
C GLN A 134 -23.70 -9.83 -9.98
N ASN A 135 -23.07 -10.78 -10.70
CA ASN A 135 -22.93 -12.16 -10.20
C ASN A 135 -21.50 -12.74 -10.20
N ILE A 136 -20.46 -11.90 -10.29
CA ILE A 136 -19.11 -12.32 -9.88
C ILE A 136 -18.99 -12.15 -8.35
N ILE A 137 -19.91 -12.79 -7.64
CA ILE A 137 -19.89 -12.93 -6.20
C ILE A 137 -18.64 -13.76 -5.87
N HIS A 138 -17.73 -13.18 -5.09
CA HIS A 138 -16.68 -13.87 -4.35
C HIS A 138 -16.11 -15.11 -5.06
N SER A 139 -15.29 -14.94 -6.11
CA SER A 139 -14.50 -16.07 -6.62
C SER A 139 -13.29 -16.35 -5.70
N SER A 140 -13.57 -16.62 -4.42
CA SER A 140 -12.66 -17.31 -3.49
C SER A 140 -12.34 -18.75 -3.95
N ALA A 141 -12.92 -19.21 -5.06
CA ALA A 141 -12.82 -20.57 -5.57
C ALA A 141 -11.45 -20.98 -6.13
N SER A 142 -10.34 -20.35 -5.74
CA SER A 142 -9.02 -20.77 -6.23
C SER A 142 -7.91 -20.88 -5.17
N VAL A 143 -8.00 -20.18 -4.05
CA VAL A 143 -7.01 -20.25 -2.97
C VAL A 143 -7.73 -20.79 -1.72
N GLY A 144 -7.21 -21.84 -1.08
CA GLY A 144 -7.86 -22.42 0.10
C GLY A 144 -8.03 -21.40 1.24
N ASP A 145 -9.06 -21.58 2.07
CA ASP A 145 -9.50 -20.58 3.06
C ASP A 145 -8.36 -20.08 3.98
N GLU A 146 -7.49 -20.98 4.45
CA GLU A 146 -6.31 -20.64 5.26
C GLU A 146 -5.37 -19.69 4.51
N MET A 147 -5.07 -19.98 3.25
CA MET A 147 -4.19 -19.14 2.43
C MET A 147 -4.86 -17.81 2.10
N ALA A 148 -6.17 -17.79 1.84
CA ALA A 148 -6.89 -16.53 1.63
C ALA A 148 -6.84 -15.63 2.87
N HIS A 149 -6.99 -16.21 4.06
CA HIS A 149 -6.79 -15.50 5.33
C HIS A 149 -5.36 -14.96 5.45
N TYR A 150 -4.32 -15.76 5.17
CA TYR A 150 -2.95 -15.26 5.24
C TYR A 150 -2.63 -14.16 4.22
N LEU A 151 -3.22 -14.21 3.02
CA LEU A 151 -3.09 -13.12 2.04
C LEU A 151 -3.78 -11.85 2.52
N TYR A 152 -4.94 -11.97 3.16
CA TYR A 152 -5.62 -10.86 3.81
C TYR A 152 -4.76 -10.25 4.94
N VAL A 153 -4.23 -11.08 5.84
CA VAL A 153 -3.35 -10.64 6.93
C VAL A 153 -2.10 -9.95 6.36
N LEU A 154 -1.45 -10.53 5.35
CA LEU A 154 -0.28 -9.92 4.72
C LEU A 154 -0.61 -8.55 4.13
N GLN A 155 -1.73 -8.41 3.43
CA GLN A 155 -2.17 -7.13 2.90
C GLN A 155 -2.36 -6.11 4.03
N SER A 156 -3.13 -6.45 5.07
CA SER A 156 -3.39 -5.56 6.20
C SER A 156 -2.11 -5.14 6.93
N VAL A 157 -1.23 -6.08 7.27
CA VAL A 157 0.03 -5.77 7.98
C VAL A 157 0.96 -4.91 7.11
N THR A 158 1.00 -5.14 5.79
CA THR A 158 1.80 -4.33 4.88
C THR A 158 1.24 -2.92 4.73
N LEU A 159 -0.08 -2.77 4.58
CA LEU A 159 -0.74 -1.46 4.50
C LEU A 159 -0.57 -0.67 5.80
N ASN A 160 -0.64 -1.33 6.96
CA ASN A 160 -0.42 -0.72 8.27
C ASN A 160 1.02 -0.23 8.47
N HIS A 161 1.97 -0.64 7.63
CA HIS A 161 3.29 -0.02 7.62
C HIS A 161 3.25 1.48 7.26
N LEU A 162 2.18 1.94 6.60
CA LEU A 162 1.95 3.34 6.25
C LEU A 162 1.32 4.16 7.40
N GLU A 163 0.79 3.49 8.44
CA GLU A 163 0.11 4.10 9.57
C GLU A 163 0.97 5.13 10.33
N PRO A 164 2.27 4.90 10.61
CA PRO A 164 3.10 5.89 11.29
C PRO A 164 3.22 7.19 10.49
N ARG A 165 3.34 7.10 9.15
CA ARG A 165 3.36 8.27 8.26
C ARG A 165 2.01 8.96 8.21
N MET A 166 0.93 8.18 8.16
CA MET A 166 -0.45 8.69 8.17
C MET A 166 -0.77 9.49 9.44
N ARG A 167 -0.25 9.07 10.59
CA ARG A 167 -0.48 9.72 11.89
C ARG A 167 0.51 10.83 12.22
N MET A 168 1.59 10.97 11.45
CA MET A 168 2.62 11.97 11.70
C MET A 168 2.21 13.31 11.06
N PRO A 169 1.98 14.38 11.85
CA PRO A 169 1.77 15.71 11.29
C PRO A 169 3.07 16.25 10.68
N LEU A 170 2.95 17.20 9.75
CA LEU A 170 4.12 17.88 9.19
C LEU A 170 4.83 18.73 10.26
N ASP A 171 6.13 18.49 10.44
CA ASP A 171 7.00 19.31 11.26
C ASP A 171 7.67 20.41 10.42
N SER A 172 7.29 21.65 10.69
CA SER A 172 7.85 22.83 10.01
C SER A 172 9.33 23.04 10.31
N TYR A 173 9.89 22.44 11.35
CA TYR A 173 11.30 22.52 11.73
C TYR A 173 12.15 21.40 11.13
N ASN A 174 11.55 20.31 10.65
CA ASN A 174 12.24 19.25 9.95
C ASN A 174 12.66 19.69 8.53
N GLN A 175 13.97 19.58 8.23
CA GLN A 175 14.52 20.02 6.95
C GLN A 175 14.02 19.18 5.78
N ASP A 176 14.07 17.85 5.87
CA ASP A 176 13.68 16.94 4.80
C ASP A 176 12.20 17.14 4.40
N GLN A 177 11.32 17.33 5.40
CA GLN A 177 9.89 17.55 5.14
C GLN A 177 9.63 18.88 4.43
N ARG A 178 10.36 19.95 4.81
CA ARG A 178 10.30 21.23 4.09
C ARG A 178 10.82 21.10 2.67
N GLU A 179 11.89 20.35 2.46
CA GLU A 179 12.48 20.14 1.13
C GLU A 179 11.50 19.42 0.21
N ILE A 180 10.80 18.38 0.69
CA ILE A 180 9.75 17.70 -0.11
C ILE A 180 8.61 18.67 -0.45
N LEU A 181 8.15 19.46 0.52
CA LEU A 181 7.07 20.44 0.31
C LEU A 181 7.45 21.53 -0.69
N HIS A 182 8.68 22.04 -0.61
CA HIS A 182 9.22 22.98 -1.60
C HIS A 182 9.48 22.32 -2.96
N GLY A 183 9.84 21.03 -2.97
CA GLY A 183 9.99 20.22 -4.18
C GLY A 183 8.71 20.14 -5.00
N LEU A 184 7.53 20.04 -4.35
CA LEU A 184 6.24 20.09 -5.05
C LEU A 184 6.07 21.40 -5.84
N ARG A 185 6.43 22.52 -5.23
CA ARG A 185 6.36 23.84 -5.87
C ARG A 185 7.30 23.93 -7.06
N GLN A 186 8.56 23.54 -6.87
CA GLN A 186 9.58 23.56 -7.93
C GLN A 186 9.25 22.61 -9.09
N ALA A 187 8.62 21.48 -8.81
CA ALA A 187 8.20 20.54 -9.85
C ALA A 187 7.07 21.10 -10.74
N ALA A 188 6.24 22.02 -10.23
CA ALA A 188 5.13 22.60 -10.96
C ALA A 188 5.47 23.95 -11.64
N PHE A 189 6.36 24.75 -11.03
CA PHE A 189 6.71 26.08 -11.49
C PHE A 189 8.23 26.17 -11.70
N GLU A 190 8.65 26.39 -12.94
CA GLU A 190 10.06 26.43 -13.32
C GLU A 190 10.84 27.54 -12.60
N THR A 191 11.99 27.19 -12.04
CA THR A 191 12.73 27.99 -11.04
C THR A 191 13.77 28.96 -11.62
N GLU A 192 13.90 29.08 -12.96
CA GLU A 192 15.06 29.76 -13.58
C GLU A 192 15.23 31.24 -13.18
N SER A 193 14.17 31.89 -12.67
CA SER A 193 14.18 33.32 -12.34
C SER A 193 14.41 33.66 -10.86
N GLU A 194 14.38 32.70 -9.93
CA GLU A 194 14.35 33.00 -8.48
C GLU A 194 15.65 33.55 -7.91
N ASN A 195 16.81 33.11 -8.43
CA ASN A 195 18.12 33.47 -7.89
C ASN A 195 18.45 34.97 -8.02
N SER A 196 17.75 35.68 -8.90
CA SER A 196 17.92 37.13 -9.12
C SER A 196 17.05 38.01 -8.21
N LEU A 197 16.11 37.42 -7.47
CA LEU A 197 15.09 38.14 -6.72
C LEU A 197 15.51 38.45 -5.27
N SER A 198 15.08 39.62 -4.78
CA SER A 198 15.25 40.00 -3.36
C SER A 198 14.53 39.02 -2.42
N HIS A 199 14.99 38.92 -1.17
CA HIS A 199 14.42 38.02 -0.16
C HIS A 199 12.91 38.19 0.08
N GLU A 200 12.41 39.42 -0.08
CA GLU A 200 11.01 39.75 0.11
C GLU A 200 10.17 39.36 -1.12
N ARG A 201 10.69 39.58 -2.33
CA ARG A 201 10.05 39.15 -3.58
C ARG A 201 9.99 37.63 -3.69
N ARG A 202 11.04 36.93 -3.27
CA ARG A 202 11.06 35.44 -3.21
C ARG A 202 9.99 34.89 -2.26
N ARG A 203 9.84 35.47 -1.07
CA ARG A 203 8.79 35.07 -0.12
C ARG A 203 7.39 35.29 -0.68
N SER A 204 7.15 36.44 -1.32
CA SER A 204 5.87 36.74 -1.95
C SER A 204 5.55 35.79 -3.12
N LEU A 205 6.54 35.47 -3.95
CA LEU A 205 6.38 34.52 -5.07
C LEU A 205 6.04 33.12 -4.56
N CYS A 206 6.80 32.64 -3.57
CA CYS A 206 6.58 31.34 -2.93
C CYS A 206 5.15 31.21 -2.36
N ALA A 207 4.66 32.22 -1.65
CA ALA A 207 3.28 32.22 -1.15
C ALA A 207 2.24 32.21 -2.28
N LYS A 208 2.47 32.94 -3.37
CA LYS A 208 1.57 32.92 -4.54
C LYS A 208 1.53 31.55 -5.22
N GLU A 209 2.66 30.87 -5.31
CA GLU A 209 2.75 29.55 -5.92
C GLU A 209 2.11 28.46 -5.06
N PHE A 210 2.27 28.52 -3.73
CA PHE A 210 1.53 27.63 -2.83
C PHE A 210 0.02 27.89 -2.88
N LYS A 211 -0.41 29.14 -3.07
CA LYS A 211 -1.82 29.44 -3.37
C LYS A 211 -2.27 28.76 -4.67
N LYS A 212 -1.46 28.84 -5.73
CA LYS A 212 -1.76 28.23 -7.04
C LYS A 212 -1.78 26.69 -6.99
N LEU A 213 -0.99 26.09 -6.09
CA LEU A 213 -1.08 24.65 -5.79
C LEU A 213 -2.37 24.27 -5.03
N GLY A 214 -3.14 25.24 -4.54
CA GLY A 214 -4.39 24.99 -3.84
C GLY A 214 -4.22 24.65 -2.36
N PHE A 215 -3.14 25.11 -1.72
CA PHE A 215 -3.05 25.14 -0.26
C PHE A 215 -3.97 26.24 0.30
N SER A 216 -4.58 25.99 1.45
CA SER A 216 -5.45 26.95 2.13
C SER A 216 -4.62 28.02 2.82
N ASN A 217 -3.52 27.63 3.48
CA ASN A 217 -2.56 28.57 4.06
C ASN A 217 -1.34 28.78 3.15
N ASN A 218 -1.40 29.83 2.33
CA ASN A 218 -0.36 30.18 1.37
C ASN A 218 0.98 30.60 2.01
N SER A 219 0.92 31.21 3.20
CA SER A 219 2.10 31.70 3.91
C SER A 219 2.79 30.59 4.71
N ASN A 220 2.02 29.58 5.11
CA ASN A 220 2.53 28.38 5.79
C ASN A 220 1.74 27.14 5.32
N PRO A 221 2.08 26.57 4.15
CA PRO A 221 1.38 25.41 3.58
C PRO A 221 1.46 24.16 4.46
N GLY A 222 2.42 24.13 5.40
CA GLY A 222 2.53 23.07 6.40
C GLY A 222 1.31 22.96 7.32
N GLN A 223 0.55 24.05 7.53
CA GLN A 223 -0.63 24.02 8.39
C GLN A 223 -1.72 23.06 7.88
N ASP A 224 -1.89 22.96 6.56
CA ASP A 224 -2.85 22.06 5.94
C ASP A 224 -2.49 20.58 6.19
N LEU A 225 -1.20 20.30 6.46
CA LEU A 225 -0.64 18.97 6.72
C LEU A 225 -0.41 18.68 8.22
N LEU A 226 -0.86 19.57 9.12
CA LEU A 226 -0.86 19.33 10.56
C LEU A 226 -1.97 18.36 10.97
N ARG A 227 -3.05 18.26 10.19
CA ARG A 227 -4.14 17.33 10.48
C ARG A 227 -3.70 15.91 10.12
N ALA A 228 -3.79 15.02 11.09
CA ALA A 228 -3.55 13.60 10.91
C ALA A 228 -4.77 12.79 11.41
N PRO A 229 -5.31 11.85 10.63
CA PRO A 229 -4.94 11.50 9.25
C PRO A 229 -5.30 12.59 8.21
N PRO A 230 -4.66 12.60 7.01
CA PRO A 230 -3.62 11.68 6.53
C PRO A 230 -2.17 12.12 6.84
N GLY A 231 -1.96 13.27 7.49
CA GLY A 231 -0.63 13.74 7.91
C GLY A 231 0.39 13.77 6.77
N LEU A 232 1.60 13.30 7.04
CA LEU A 232 2.69 13.24 6.07
C LEU A 232 2.47 12.28 4.90
N LEU A 233 1.55 11.32 5.02
CA LEU A 233 1.23 10.42 3.92
C LEU A 233 0.63 11.16 2.73
N ALA A 234 -0.08 12.27 2.96
CA ALA A 234 -0.53 13.15 1.89
C ALA A 234 0.64 13.83 1.18
N LEU A 235 1.67 14.26 1.91
CA LEU A 235 2.87 14.84 1.31
C LEU A 235 3.62 13.80 0.47
N ASP A 236 3.75 12.57 0.97
CA ASP A 236 4.42 11.47 0.26
C ASP A 236 3.72 11.11 -1.05
N THR A 237 2.39 11.01 -1.03
CA THR A 237 1.58 10.71 -2.22
C THR A 237 1.63 11.82 -3.26
N MET A 238 1.59 13.09 -2.83
CA MET A 238 1.80 14.24 -3.73
C MET A 238 3.19 14.24 -4.36
N ALA A 239 4.24 14.01 -3.54
CA ALA A 239 5.63 13.99 -4.02
C ALA A 239 5.88 12.81 -4.97
N TYR A 240 5.24 11.67 -4.70
CA TYR A 240 5.27 10.53 -5.62
C TYR A 240 4.65 10.89 -6.97
N PHE A 241 3.48 11.53 -7.00
CA PHE A 241 2.85 11.93 -8.25
C PHE A 241 3.72 12.92 -9.05
N ALA A 242 4.27 13.93 -8.37
CA ALA A 242 5.15 14.93 -8.99
C ALA A 242 6.44 14.32 -9.57
N SER A 243 7.03 13.33 -8.89
CA SER A 243 8.28 12.70 -9.34
C SER A 243 8.07 11.59 -10.36
N ARG A 244 6.99 10.80 -10.23
CA ARG A 244 6.72 9.64 -11.08
C ARG A 244 6.05 10.03 -12.40
N TYR A 245 5.15 11.01 -12.36
CA TYR A 245 4.37 11.47 -13.51
C TYR A 245 4.46 13.00 -13.66
N PRO A 246 5.67 13.56 -13.89
CA PRO A 246 5.89 15.00 -13.88
C PRO A 246 5.03 15.76 -14.88
N ASP A 247 4.85 15.22 -16.10
CA ASP A 247 4.02 15.85 -17.13
C ASP A 247 2.54 15.94 -16.72
N ALA A 248 2.01 14.88 -16.09
CA ALA A 248 0.63 14.85 -15.63
C ALA A 248 0.43 15.78 -14.43
N TYR A 249 1.40 15.82 -13.52
CA TYR A 249 1.43 16.73 -12.39
C TYR A 249 1.46 18.20 -12.82
N SER A 250 2.43 18.59 -13.65
CA SER A 250 2.56 19.96 -14.13
C SER A 250 1.32 20.39 -14.93
N ARG A 251 0.79 19.51 -15.79
CA ARG A 251 -0.47 19.78 -16.51
C ARG A 251 -1.62 20.05 -15.54
N PHE A 252 -1.83 19.20 -14.53
CA PHE A 252 -2.87 19.40 -13.53
C PHE A 252 -2.76 20.77 -12.87
N VAL A 253 -1.57 21.12 -12.38
CA VAL A 253 -1.36 22.35 -11.61
C VAL A 253 -1.48 23.58 -12.51
N LEU A 254 -0.90 23.58 -13.70
CA LEU A 254 -0.91 24.72 -14.61
C LEU A 254 -2.30 24.98 -15.21
N GLU A 255 -3.05 23.93 -15.57
CA GLU A 255 -4.42 24.07 -16.07
C GLU A 255 -5.37 24.66 -15.03
N ASN A 256 -5.21 24.29 -13.76
CA ASN A 256 -6.05 24.82 -12.69
C ASN A 256 -5.58 26.19 -12.17
N SER A 257 -4.28 26.47 -12.21
CA SER A 257 -3.74 27.76 -11.71
C SER A 257 -3.81 28.92 -12.72
N SER A 258 -3.99 28.61 -14.02
CA SER A 258 -4.18 29.61 -15.07
C SER A 258 -5.65 30.05 -15.21
N ARG A 259 -6.57 29.39 -14.51
CA ARG A 259 -7.97 29.78 -14.47
C ARG A 259 -8.17 31.02 -13.61
N GLU A 260 -8.85 32.00 -14.17
CA GLU A 260 -9.28 33.22 -13.46
C GLU A 260 -10.73 33.12 -12.94
N ASP A 261 -11.42 32.02 -13.25
CA ASP A 261 -12.77 31.73 -12.76
C ASP A 261 -12.73 30.99 -11.40
N LYS A 262 -13.91 30.74 -10.81
CA LYS A 262 -14.06 30.05 -9.51
C LYS A 262 -14.08 28.51 -9.63
N HIS A 263 -13.68 27.99 -10.79
CA HIS A 263 -13.80 26.56 -11.13
C HIS A 263 -12.46 25.84 -11.08
N GLU A 264 -11.43 26.42 -10.47
CA GLU A 264 -10.15 25.78 -10.24
C GLU A 264 -10.27 24.62 -9.24
N CYS A 265 -9.74 23.45 -9.60
CA CYS A 265 -9.62 22.32 -8.69
C CYS A 265 -8.37 22.52 -7.81
N PRO A 266 -8.49 22.61 -6.47
CA PRO A 266 -7.35 22.89 -5.61
C PRO A 266 -6.54 21.60 -5.43
N PHE A 267 -5.35 21.50 -6.06
CA PHE A 267 -4.55 20.27 -6.06
C PHE A 267 -4.22 19.79 -4.63
N ALA A 268 -3.67 20.65 -3.77
CA ALA A 268 -3.24 20.25 -2.44
C ALA A 268 -4.42 19.83 -1.54
N ARG A 269 -5.49 20.63 -1.47
CA ARG A 269 -6.71 20.28 -0.72
C ARG A 269 -7.34 18.97 -1.22
N SER A 270 -7.43 18.79 -2.54
CA SER A 270 -7.95 17.56 -3.16
C SER A 270 -7.08 16.35 -2.84
N SER A 271 -5.76 16.54 -2.84
CA SER A 271 -4.79 15.49 -2.55
C SER A 271 -4.87 15.05 -1.09
N ILE A 272 -4.92 15.98 -0.14
CA ILE A 272 -5.07 15.67 1.29
C ILE A 272 -6.37 14.90 1.53
N GLN A 273 -7.49 15.35 0.96
CA GLN A 273 -8.76 14.65 1.12
C GLN A 273 -8.76 13.26 0.46
N LEU A 274 -8.19 13.13 -0.74
CA LEU A 274 -8.09 11.86 -1.45
C LEU A 274 -7.23 10.86 -0.67
N THR A 275 -6.09 11.28 -0.13
CA THR A 275 -5.24 10.38 0.66
C THR A 275 -5.97 9.89 1.91
N LEU A 276 -6.74 10.75 2.58
CA LEU A 276 -7.59 10.33 3.70
C LEU A 276 -8.60 9.25 3.28
N ILE A 277 -9.33 9.49 2.19
CA ILE A 277 -10.29 8.54 1.63
C ILE A 277 -9.61 7.20 1.29
N LEU A 278 -8.43 7.23 0.66
CA LEU A 278 -7.70 6.02 0.33
C LEU A 278 -7.25 5.25 1.58
N CYS A 279 -6.86 5.95 2.65
CA CYS A 279 -6.58 5.32 3.94
C CYS A 279 -7.81 4.60 4.51
N GLU A 280 -8.99 5.20 4.42
CA GLU A 280 -10.25 4.60 4.88
C GLU A 280 -10.65 3.38 4.03
N ILE A 281 -10.55 3.48 2.70
CA ILE A 281 -10.88 2.39 1.76
C ILE A 281 -9.94 1.20 1.96
N LEU A 282 -8.65 1.47 2.14
CA LEU A 282 -7.61 0.45 2.35
C LEU A 282 -7.51 0.01 3.82
N ARG A 283 -8.30 0.61 4.72
CA ARG A 283 -8.32 0.33 6.17
C ARG A 283 -6.94 0.42 6.83
N ILE A 284 -6.17 1.45 6.45
CA ILE A 284 -4.83 1.67 7.01
C ILE A 284 -4.93 2.03 8.49
N GLY A 285 -4.24 1.27 9.32
CA GLY A 285 -4.22 1.39 10.77
C GLY A 285 -5.28 0.55 11.49
N GLU A 286 -6.08 -0.24 10.77
CA GLU A 286 -6.94 -1.26 11.37
C GLU A 286 -6.17 -2.58 11.52
N PRO A 287 -6.15 -3.22 12.70
CA PRO A 287 -5.54 -4.53 12.85
C PRO A 287 -6.28 -5.58 12.00
N PRO A 288 -5.59 -6.60 11.48
CA PRO A 288 -6.24 -7.66 10.71
C PRO A 288 -7.27 -8.40 11.57
N SER A 289 -8.44 -8.67 11.00
CA SER A 289 -9.46 -9.52 11.64
C SER A 289 -9.02 -10.98 11.67
N GLU A 290 -9.29 -11.68 12.79
CA GLU A 290 -9.00 -13.12 12.96
C GLU A 290 -9.73 -14.01 11.93
N THR A 291 -10.84 -13.53 11.36
CA THR A 291 -11.66 -14.30 10.40
C THR A 291 -11.69 -13.69 9.00
N GLY A 292 -10.94 -12.60 8.78
CA GLY A 292 -10.94 -11.90 7.50
C GLY A 292 -10.26 -12.73 6.41
N SER A 293 -10.88 -12.83 5.23
CA SER A 293 -10.33 -13.56 4.08
C SER A 293 -10.41 -12.78 2.76
N ASN A 294 -10.97 -11.57 2.80
CA ASN A 294 -11.14 -10.72 1.63
C ASN A 294 -9.90 -9.85 1.40
N TYR A 295 -9.12 -10.16 0.37
CA TYR A 295 -7.97 -9.38 -0.05
C TYR A 295 -8.15 -8.83 -1.48
N HIS A 296 -7.37 -7.81 -1.84
CA HIS A 296 -7.38 -7.16 -3.15
C HIS A 296 -6.22 -7.71 -3.99
N PRO A 297 -6.47 -8.49 -5.06
CA PRO A 297 -5.38 -9.05 -5.87
C PRO A 297 -4.42 -8.00 -6.47
N ILE A 298 -4.93 -6.78 -6.73
CA ILE A 298 -4.13 -5.67 -7.24
C ILE A 298 -2.97 -5.29 -6.30
N PHE A 299 -3.15 -5.46 -4.99
CA PHE A 299 -2.12 -5.22 -3.99
C PHE A 299 -0.84 -6.05 -4.23
N PHE A 300 -1.00 -7.28 -4.71
CA PHE A 300 0.14 -8.16 -4.99
C PHE A 300 0.79 -7.89 -6.35
N SER A 301 0.11 -7.15 -7.23
CA SER A 301 0.62 -6.79 -8.56
C SER A 301 1.38 -5.45 -8.58
N GLN A 302 1.19 -4.59 -7.58
CA GLN A 302 1.74 -3.23 -7.55
C GLN A 302 2.61 -2.99 -6.32
N ASP A 303 3.80 -2.44 -6.51
CA ASP A 303 4.75 -2.25 -5.40
C ASP A 303 4.41 -1.07 -4.48
N ARG A 304 3.80 -0.02 -5.04
CA ARG A 304 3.39 1.20 -4.35
C ARG A 304 1.91 1.45 -4.61
N LEU A 305 1.08 0.52 -4.13
CA LEU A 305 -0.36 0.50 -4.42
C LEU A 305 -1.03 1.82 -4.05
N LEU A 306 -0.80 2.33 -2.84
CA LEU A 306 -1.43 3.56 -2.37
C LEU A 306 -1.09 4.73 -3.29
N GLU A 307 0.20 4.88 -3.63
CA GLU A 307 0.67 6.00 -4.43
C GLU A 307 0.21 5.91 -5.89
N GLU A 308 0.21 4.72 -6.49
CA GLU A 308 -0.33 4.52 -7.86
C GLU A 308 -1.85 4.73 -7.89
N LEU A 309 -2.59 4.23 -6.89
CA LEU A 309 -4.02 4.51 -6.73
C LEU A 309 -4.27 6.02 -6.61
N PHE A 310 -3.48 6.72 -5.79
CA PHE A 310 -3.56 8.16 -5.65
C PHE A 310 -3.38 8.88 -6.98
N CYS A 311 -2.36 8.52 -7.77
CA CYS A 311 -2.07 9.15 -9.07
C CYS A 311 -3.24 9.03 -10.05
N VAL A 312 -3.91 7.88 -10.09
CA VAL A 312 -5.07 7.69 -10.97
C VAL A 312 -6.30 8.42 -10.41
N CYS A 313 -6.54 8.31 -9.10
CA CYS A 313 -7.71 8.89 -8.46
C CYS A 313 -7.69 10.43 -8.48
N ILE A 314 -6.52 11.07 -8.32
CA ILE A 314 -6.42 12.54 -8.35
C ILE A 314 -6.72 13.09 -9.74
N GLN A 315 -6.27 12.40 -10.79
CA GLN A 315 -6.62 12.74 -12.18
C GLN A 315 -8.11 12.56 -12.45
N LEU A 316 -8.72 11.48 -11.92
CA LEU A 316 -10.16 11.25 -12.01
C LEU A 316 -10.97 12.33 -11.27
N ILE A 317 -10.53 12.76 -10.09
CA ILE A 317 -11.14 13.88 -9.36
C ILE A 317 -11.11 15.14 -10.22
N ASN A 318 -9.99 15.49 -10.83
CA ASN A 318 -9.88 16.68 -11.68
C ASN A 318 -10.76 16.60 -12.93
N LYS A 319 -10.84 15.43 -13.56
CA LYS A 319 -11.76 15.21 -14.69
C LYS A 319 -13.21 15.42 -14.25
N THR A 320 -13.62 14.79 -13.16
CA THR A 320 -14.99 14.89 -12.60
C THR A 320 -15.31 16.33 -12.20
N TRP A 321 -14.35 17.03 -11.59
CA TRP A 321 -14.47 18.44 -11.23
C TRP A 321 -14.80 19.32 -12.45
N LYS A 322 -14.07 19.12 -13.56
CA LYS A 322 -14.29 19.86 -14.82
C LYS A 322 -15.64 19.51 -15.44
N GLU A 323 -16.01 18.24 -15.48
CA GLU A 323 -17.30 17.77 -16.03
C GLU A 323 -18.49 18.34 -15.26
N MET A 324 -18.39 18.40 -13.93
CA MET A 324 -19.42 18.98 -13.07
C MET A 324 -19.42 20.52 -13.08
N ARG A 325 -18.42 21.16 -13.71
CA ARG A 325 -18.16 22.61 -13.59
C ARG A 325 -18.19 23.05 -12.12
N ALA A 326 -17.56 22.24 -11.27
CA ALA A 326 -17.61 22.41 -9.83
C ALA A 326 -16.90 23.70 -9.40
N THR A 327 -17.31 24.20 -8.23
CA THR A 327 -16.63 25.29 -7.53
C THR A 327 -16.10 24.79 -6.19
N GLN A 328 -15.37 25.63 -5.46
CA GLN A 328 -14.88 25.32 -4.11
C GLN A 328 -15.98 24.89 -3.13
N GLU A 329 -17.23 25.33 -3.34
CA GLU A 329 -18.41 24.97 -2.53
C GLU A 329 -18.92 23.56 -2.83
N ASP A 330 -18.61 23.01 -4.00
CA ASP A 330 -19.03 21.68 -4.45
C ASP A 330 -18.00 20.61 -4.13
N PHE A 331 -16.94 20.94 -3.41
CA PHE A 331 -15.81 20.04 -3.14
C PHE A 331 -16.24 18.68 -2.58
N ASP A 332 -17.14 18.67 -1.59
CA ASP A 332 -17.67 17.45 -1.00
C ASP A 332 -18.60 16.69 -1.96
N LYS A 333 -19.24 17.38 -2.92
CA LYS A 333 -20.11 16.75 -3.93
C LYS A 333 -19.32 16.10 -5.05
N VAL A 334 -18.12 16.60 -5.39
CA VAL A 334 -17.26 16.03 -6.44
C VAL A 334 -16.60 14.74 -5.97
N THR A 335 -16.30 14.62 -4.67
CA THR A 335 -15.66 13.42 -4.12
C THR A 335 -16.61 12.23 -4.04
N GLN A 336 -17.91 12.46 -3.82
CA GLN A 336 -18.92 11.39 -3.69
C GLN A 336 -19.06 10.47 -4.92
N PRO A 337 -19.18 10.97 -6.17
CA PRO A 337 -19.22 10.13 -7.37
C PRO A 337 -17.94 9.32 -7.61
N VAL A 338 -16.79 9.81 -7.11
CA VAL A 338 -15.50 9.16 -7.31
C VAL A 338 -15.32 7.97 -6.37
N LEU A 339 -15.90 8.04 -5.15
CA LEU A 339 -15.78 6.99 -4.13
C LEU A 339 -16.16 5.58 -4.62
N PRO A 340 -17.34 5.34 -5.23
CA PRO A 340 -17.69 4.03 -5.76
C PRO A 340 -16.72 3.52 -6.83
N ILE A 341 -16.18 4.43 -7.66
CA ILE A 341 -15.21 4.08 -8.70
C ILE A 341 -13.91 3.60 -8.06
N ILE A 342 -13.44 4.27 -7.01
CA ILE A 342 -12.25 3.84 -6.26
C ILE A 342 -12.50 2.45 -5.64
N HIS A 343 -13.64 2.25 -4.96
CA HIS A 343 -14.01 0.95 -4.39
C HIS A 343 -14.07 -0.19 -5.43
N LEU A 344 -14.64 0.09 -6.60
CA LEU A 344 -14.70 -0.87 -7.72
C LEU A 344 -13.30 -1.16 -8.28
N SER A 345 -12.46 -0.14 -8.40
CA SER A 345 -11.12 -0.23 -8.96
C SER A 345 -10.16 -1.03 -8.07
N VAL A 346 -10.29 -0.89 -6.75
CA VAL A 346 -9.51 -1.69 -5.78
C VAL A 346 -10.01 -3.14 -5.74
N SER A 347 -11.32 -3.36 -5.96
CA SER A 347 -11.93 -4.69 -5.98
C SER A 347 -11.66 -5.48 -7.27
N HIS A 348 -11.44 -4.81 -8.41
CA HIS A 348 -11.27 -5.44 -9.72
C HIS A 348 -9.87 -5.20 -10.30
N SER A 349 -9.03 -6.23 -10.32
CA SER A 349 -7.65 -6.18 -10.85
C SER A 349 -7.53 -5.72 -12.31
N ASN A 350 -8.59 -5.83 -13.11
CA ASN A 350 -8.59 -5.48 -14.54
C ASN A 350 -9.06 -4.05 -14.84
N PHE A 351 -9.53 -3.29 -13.85
CA PHE A 351 -10.07 -1.94 -14.13
C PHE A 351 -8.96 -0.95 -14.52
N PHE A 352 -7.78 -1.05 -13.90
CA PHE A 352 -6.63 -0.19 -14.22
C PHE A 352 -5.95 -0.54 -15.55
N SER A 353 -6.00 -1.80 -15.99
CA SER A 353 -5.36 -2.24 -17.23
C SER A 353 -6.21 -1.98 -18.49
N HIS A 354 -7.53 -1.85 -18.36
CA HIS A 354 -8.43 -1.69 -19.51
C HIS A 354 -9.19 -0.35 -19.51
N SER A 355 -9.56 0.21 -18.36
CA SER A 355 -10.38 1.42 -18.30
C SER A 355 -9.56 2.71 -18.18
N PHE A 356 -8.36 2.64 -17.61
CA PHE A 356 -7.48 3.78 -17.36
C PHE A 356 -6.00 3.40 -17.53
N PRO A 357 -5.55 2.96 -18.71
CA PRO A 357 -4.11 2.86 -18.93
C PRO A 357 -3.54 4.27 -18.77
N ILE A 358 -2.51 4.41 -17.94
CA ILE A 358 -1.87 5.70 -17.61
C ILE A 358 -1.42 6.43 -18.90
N SER A 359 -1.21 5.69 -19.99
CA SER A 359 -0.95 6.19 -21.34
C SER A 359 -2.14 6.83 -22.07
N ASN A 360 -3.39 6.62 -21.67
CA ASN A 360 -4.59 7.19 -22.31
C ASN A 360 -4.99 8.57 -21.77
N PHE A 361 -4.24 9.13 -20.80
CA PHE A 361 -4.40 10.53 -20.39
C PHE A 361 -3.60 11.51 -21.27
N HIS A 362 -3.02 11.02 -22.39
CA HIS A 362 -2.52 11.82 -23.50
C HIS A 362 -3.63 12.12 -24.50
N LEU A 363 -4.62 12.94 -24.15
CA LEU A 363 -5.53 13.57 -25.12
C LEU A 363 -5.94 14.96 -24.63
#